data_AF-A0A6L6X6K1-F1
#
_entry.id   AF-A0A6L6X6K1-F1
#
_cell.length_a   1.000
_cell.length_b   1.000
_cell.length_c   1.000
_cell.angle_alpha   90.00
_cell.angle_beta   90.00
_cell.angle_gamma   90.00
#
_symmetry.space_group_name_H-M   'P 1'
#
loop_
_entity.id
_entity.type
_entity.pdbx_description
1 polymer ?
#
loop_
_entity_poly.entity_id
_entity_poly.type
_entity_poly.pdbx_seq_one_letter_code
_entity_poly.pdbx_strand_id
1 'polypeptide(L)'
;MKESHATDRVPVPALGADAGCPVPAEHDPEVTRAVHQACADHGVSSKVRLAAFEAGWVESHMNNLPCGDKDSVGVFQQRPSQGWGTAEQCGDVPHATASFLRRAVEEDRRDPGRTAGEIAQAVQRSAFPERYDQAETKARSLIEEAGEATDS
;
A
#
# COMPACT_ATOMS: atom_id res chain seq x y z
N MET A 1 -16.31 12.25 28.15
CA MET A 1 -16.41 12.35 26.69
C MET A 1 -15.14 11.73 26.13
N LYS A 2 -15.24 10.63 25.40
CA LYS A 2 -14.10 10.06 24.69
C LYS A 2 -14.03 10.79 23.36
N GLU A 3 -12.99 11.59 23.18
CA GLU A 3 -12.61 12.19 21.91
C GLU A 3 -12.56 11.07 20.86
N SER A 4 -13.38 11.20 19.82
CA SER A 4 -13.36 10.36 18.63
C SER A 4 -12.00 10.54 17.95
N HIS A 5 -11.15 9.52 17.97
CA HIS A 5 -10.02 9.41 17.06
C HIS A 5 -10.59 9.35 15.64
N ALA A 6 -10.67 10.49 14.96
CA ALA A 6 -10.64 10.50 13.52
C ALA A 6 -9.31 9.83 13.17
N THR A 7 -9.34 8.59 12.67
CA THR A 7 -8.17 7.96 12.08
C THR A 7 -7.61 8.95 11.06
N ASP A 8 -6.39 9.42 11.29
CA ASP A 8 -5.78 10.50 10.53
C ASP A 8 -5.63 10.05 9.07
N ARG A 9 -6.66 10.34 8.27
CA ARG A 9 -6.78 9.89 6.88
C ARG A 9 -5.80 10.73 6.08
N VAL A 10 -4.75 10.10 5.55
CA VAL A 10 -3.87 10.77 4.58
C VAL A 10 -4.69 10.99 3.30
N PRO A 11 -5.09 12.23 2.97
CA PRO A 11 -5.96 12.49 1.84
C PRO A 11 -5.20 12.21 0.55
N VAL A 12 -5.93 11.80 -0.48
CA VAL A 12 -5.38 11.82 -1.84
C VAL A 12 -5.17 13.29 -2.25
N PRO A 13 -3.99 13.68 -2.75
CA PRO A 13 -3.80 15.00 -3.33
C PRO A 13 -4.81 15.25 -4.46
N ALA A 14 -5.37 16.47 -4.54
CA ALA A 14 -6.27 16.83 -5.64
C ALA A 14 -5.48 17.02 -6.95
N LEU A 15 -5.97 16.47 -8.08
CA LEU A 15 -5.35 16.67 -9.39
C LEU A 15 -5.64 18.05 -9.97
N GLY A 16 -4.60 18.66 -10.57
CA GLY A 16 -4.77 19.65 -11.62
C GLY A 16 -5.11 18.96 -12.95
N ALA A 17 -5.92 19.59 -13.79
CA ALA A 17 -6.61 18.95 -14.93
C ALA A 17 -5.72 18.40 -16.07
N ASP A 18 -4.40 18.68 -16.10
CA ASP A 18 -3.58 18.47 -17.31
C ASP A 18 -2.23 17.73 -17.10
N ALA A 19 -1.98 17.12 -15.94
CA ALA A 19 -0.77 16.31 -15.75
C ALA A 19 -1.10 14.82 -15.93
N GLY A 20 -0.22 14.06 -16.58
CA GLY A 20 -0.21 12.60 -16.41
C GLY A 20 -0.08 12.22 -14.92
N CYS A 21 0.00 10.94 -14.59
CA CYS A 21 0.23 10.53 -13.21
C CYS A 21 1.72 10.25 -12.94
N PRO A 22 2.57 11.26 -12.68
CA PRO A 22 3.96 11.00 -12.33
C PRO A 22 4.00 10.34 -10.96
N VAL A 23 4.71 9.22 -10.88
CA VAL A 23 5.09 8.64 -9.59
C VAL A 23 6.30 9.42 -9.07
N PRO A 24 6.22 10.06 -7.89
CA PRO A 24 7.39 10.74 -7.29
C PRO A 24 8.57 9.79 -7.11
N ALA A 25 9.80 10.28 -7.20
CA ALA A 25 10.99 9.44 -7.03
C ALA A 25 11.18 8.97 -5.57
N GLU A 26 10.75 9.81 -4.62
CA GLU A 26 10.84 9.57 -3.18
C GLU A 26 9.50 9.14 -2.60
N HIS A 27 9.54 8.49 -1.45
CA HIS A 27 8.33 8.11 -0.71
C HIS A 27 7.74 9.28 0.08
N ASP A 28 6.43 9.20 0.34
CA ASP A 28 5.75 10.08 1.28
C ASP A 28 5.81 9.45 2.69
N PRO A 29 6.45 10.10 3.69
CA PRO A 29 6.53 9.57 5.05
C PRO A 29 5.17 9.39 5.74
N GLU A 30 4.18 10.23 5.44
CA GLU A 30 2.84 10.12 6.04
C GLU A 30 2.09 8.91 5.50
N VAL A 31 2.14 8.69 4.18
CA VAL A 31 1.58 7.49 3.54
C VAL A 31 2.28 6.24 4.06
N THR A 32 3.61 6.28 4.18
CA THR A 32 4.42 5.17 4.68
C THR A 32 4.04 4.80 6.11
N ARG A 33 3.89 5.80 7.00
CA ARG A 33 3.41 5.60 8.38
C ARG A 33 1.98 5.07 8.43
N ALA A 34 1.08 5.58 7.59
CA ALA A 34 -0.30 5.12 7.54
C ALA A 34 -0.43 3.65 7.10
N VAL A 35 0.36 3.21 6.12
CA VAL A 35 0.44 1.78 5.73
C VAL A 35 1.01 0.94 6.87
N HIS A 36 2.06 1.41 7.54
CA HIS A 36 2.64 0.72 8.72
C HIS A 36 1.60 0.53 9.83
N GLN A 37 0.90 1.59 10.20
CA GLN A 37 -0.11 1.57 11.25
C GLN A 37 -1.27 0.64 10.88
N ALA A 38 -1.77 0.71 9.65
CA ALA A 38 -2.82 -0.20 9.19
C ALA A 38 -2.38 -1.67 9.25
N CYS A 39 -1.12 -1.98 8.90
CA CYS A 39 -0.58 -3.34 9.07
C CYS A 39 -0.55 -3.77 10.55
N ALA A 40 -0.20 -2.87 11.46
CA ALA A 40 -0.21 -3.13 12.90
C ALA A 40 -1.64 -3.35 13.44
N ASP A 41 -2.59 -2.49 13.05
CA ASP A 41 -4.00 -2.57 13.46
C ASP A 41 -4.67 -3.88 13.02
N HIS A 42 -4.26 -4.41 11.86
CA HIS A 42 -4.75 -5.69 11.33
C HIS A 42 -4.00 -6.92 11.90
N GLY A 43 -2.93 -6.73 12.68
CA GLY A 43 -2.18 -7.82 13.31
C GLY A 43 -1.59 -8.83 12.32
N VAL A 44 -1.20 -8.38 11.12
CA VAL A 44 -0.66 -9.27 10.08
C VAL A 44 0.77 -9.71 10.37
N SER A 45 1.19 -10.83 9.77
CA SER A 45 2.57 -11.33 9.90
C SER A 45 3.59 -10.35 9.30
N SER A 46 4.85 -10.43 9.74
CA SER A 46 5.94 -9.61 9.15
C SER A 46 6.09 -9.85 7.65
N LYS A 47 5.82 -11.08 7.17
CA LYS A 47 5.86 -11.40 5.74
C LYS A 47 4.75 -10.70 4.95
N VAL A 48 3.52 -10.69 5.48
CA VAL A 48 2.40 -9.97 4.86
C VAL A 48 2.59 -8.46 4.93
N ARG A 49 3.15 -7.93 6.03
CA ARG A 49 3.55 -6.52 6.13
C ARG A 49 4.58 -6.17 5.06
N LEU A 50 5.62 -6.98 4.90
CA LEU A 50 6.64 -6.78 3.88
C LEU A 50 6.03 -6.78 2.47
N ALA A 51 5.10 -7.70 2.18
CA ALA A 51 4.39 -7.73 0.90
C ALA A 51 3.60 -6.44 0.61
N ALA A 52 2.99 -5.83 1.64
CA ALA A 52 2.31 -4.55 1.49
C ALA A 52 3.30 -3.41 1.16
N PHE A 53 4.47 -3.38 1.78
CA PHE A 53 5.48 -2.36 1.50
C PHE A 53 6.15 -2.55 0.14
N GLU A 54 6.42 -3.78 -0.27
CA GLU A 54 6.90 -4.08 -1.63
C GLU A 54 5.87 -3.64 -2.68
N ALA A 55 4.58 -3.93 -2.44
CA ALA A 55 3.50 -3.48 -3.32
C ALA A 55 3.44 -1.95 -3.38
N GLY A 56 3.32 -1.26 -2.26
CA GLY A 56 3.23 0.19 -2.25
C GLY A 56 4.46 0.87 -2.88
N TRP A 57 5.67 0.31 -2.68
CA TRP A 57 6.86 0.80 -3.36
C TRP A 57 6.81 0.62 -4.88
N VAL A 58 6.49 -0.59 -5.35
CA VAL A 58 6.46 -0.88 -6.80
C VAL A 58 5.38 -0.09 -7.54
N GLU A 59 4.23 0.11 -6.90
CA GLU A 59 3.05 0.74 -7.53
C GLU A 59 3.11 2.26 -7.53
N SER A 60 3.60 2.89 -6.46
CA SER A 60 3.56 4.34 -6.34
C SER A 60 4.75 4.95 -5.59
N HIS A 61 5.82 4.18 -5.36
CA HIS A 61 6.90 4.56 -4.45
C HIS A 61 6.38 4.99 -3.06
N MET A 62 5.31 4.36 -2.56
CA MET A 62 4.62 4.73 -1.32
C MET A 62 4.03 6.15 -1.31
N ASN A 63 3.47 6.59 -2.44
CA ASN A 63 2.71 7.84 -2.55
C ASN A 63 1.21 7.56 -2.75
N ASN A 64 0.34 8.39 -2.16
CA ASN A 64 -1.11 8.26 -2.35
C ASN A 64 -1.54 9.03 -3.62
N LEU A 65 -1.60 8.34 -4.76
CA LEU A 65 -1.81 9.02 -6.05
C LEU A 65 -3.31 9.14 -6.41
N PRO A 66 -3.78 10.30 -6.90
CA PRO A 66 -5.16 10.47 -7.40
C PRO A 66 -5.45 9.87 -8.76
N CYS A 67 -4.44 9.28 -9.40
CA CYS A 67 -4.50 8.76 -10.76
C CYS A 67 -3.58 7.54 -10.90
N GLY A 68 -3.58 6.97 -12.11
CA GLY A 68 -2.81 5.79 -12.47
C GLY A 68 -3.14 5.34 -13.89
N ASP A 69 -2.74 4.11 -14.24
CA ASP A 69 -3.25 3.48 -15.46
C ASP A 69 -4.78 3.31 -15.37
N LYS A 70 -5.51 3.76 -16.40
CA LYS A 70 -6.98 3.76 -16.47
C LYS A 70 -7.62 4.48 -15.28
N ASP A 71 -8.19 3.74 -14.34
CA ASP A 71 -8.88 4.21 -13.15
C ASP A 71 -8.17 3.77 -11.85
N SER A 72 -6.89 3.37 -11.94
CA SER A 72 -6.06 3.09 -10.77
C SER A 72 -5.90 4.33 -9.89
N VAL A 73 -6.01 4.15 -8.58
CA VAL A 73 -5.87 5.21 -7.57
C VAL A 73 -5.14 4.66 -6.34
N GLY A 74 -4.44 5.55 -5.64
CA GLY A 74 -3.89 5.35 -4.32
C GLY A 74 -2.54 4.66 -4.28
N VAL A 75 -2.10 4.35 -3.07
CA VAL A 75 -0.77 3.79 -2.78
C VAL A 75 -0.52 2.41 -3.40
N PHE A 76 -1.59 1.65 -3.64
CA PHE A 76 -1.51 0.32 -4.27
C PHE A 76 -1.99 0.32 -5.74
N GLN A 77 -2.27 1.50 -6.31
CA GLN A 77 -2.81 1.66 -7.67
C GLN A 77 -4.02 0.74 -7.95
N GLN A 78 -4.91 0.64 -6.95
CA GLN A 78 -6.08 -0.22 -6.99
C GLN A 78 -7.12 0.32 -7.96
N ARG A 79 -7.80 -0.57 -8.69
CA ARG A 79 -8.79 -0.22 -9.72
C ARG A 79 -10.23 -0.43 -9.23
N PRO A 80 -11.03 0.65 -9.07
CA PRO A 80 -12.46 0.53 -8.76
C PRO A 80 -13.20 -0.39 -9.72
N SER A 81 -12.94 -0.27 -11.03
CA SER A 81 -13.54 -1.13 -12.06
C SER A 81 -13.17 -2.61 -11.96
N GLN A 82 -12.16 -2.99 -11.15
CA GLN A 82 -11.79 -4.39 -10.88
C GLN A 82 -12.26 -4.88 -9.50
N GLY A 83 -13.14 -4.14 -8.82
CA GLY A 83 -13.72 -4.58 -7.55
C GLY A 83 -12.81 -4.35 -6.33
N TRP A 84 -11.94 -3.34 -6.40
CA TRP A 84 -11.15 -2.92 -5.24
C TRP A 84 -11.89 -1.96 -4.29
N GLY A 85 -13.04 -1.44 -4.69
CA GLY A 85 -13.84 -0.48 -3.92
C GLY A 85 -14.24 0.72 -4.79
N THR A 86 -14.69 1.81 -4.18
CA THR A 86 -14.84 3.10 -4.86
C THR A 86 -13.48 3.79 -5.03
N ALA A 87 -13.40 4.79 -5.91
CA ALA A 87 -12.18 5.60 -6.03
C ALA A 87 -11.79 6.27 -4.70
N GLU A 88 -12.79 6.74 -3.93
CA GLU A 88 -12.57 7.31 -2.60
C GLU A 88 -11.96 6.30 -1.61
N GLN A 89 -12.43 5.04 -1.67
CA GLN A 89 -11.91 3.95 -0.86
C GLN A 89 -10.49 3.53 -1.26
N CYS A 90 -10.19 3.49 -2.57
CA CYS A 90 -8.85 3.18 -3.07
C CYS A 90 -7.83 4.27 -2.70
N GLY A 91 -8.31 5.52 -2.58
CA GLY A 91 -7.52 6.67 -2.14
C GLY A 91 -7.41 6.88 -0.63
N ASP A 92 -8.16 6.12 0.17
CA ASP A 92 -8.05 6.12 1.62
C ASP A 92 -6.98 5.09 2.02
N VAL A 93 -5.80 5.55 2.45
CA VAL A 93 -4.64 4.68 2.69
C VAL A 93 -4.94 3.55 3.69
N PRO A 94 -5.53 3.80 4.88
CA PRO A 94 -6.00 2.73 5.76
C PRO A 94 -6.94 1.72 5.08
N HIS A 95 -7.95 2.20 4.35
CA HIS A 95 -8.92 1.32 3.69
C HIS A 95 -8.30 0.48 2.55
N ALA A 96 -7.50 1.11 1.71
CA ALA A 96 -6.78 0.47 0.62
C ALA A 96 -5.80 -0.58 1.15
N THR A 97 -5.10 -0.28 2.25
CA THR A 97 -4.21 -1.23 2.95
C THR A 97 -5.00 -2.41 3.49
N ALA A 98 -6.10 -2.18 4.22
CA ALA A 98 -6.96 -3.26 4.72
C ALA A 98 -7.44 -4.20 3.59
N SER A 99 -7.83 -3.62 2.46
CA SER A 99 -8.29 -4.34 1.27
C SER A 99 -7.19 -5.18 0.61
N PHE A 100 -5.95 -4.69 0.59
CA PHE A 100 -4.78 -5.45 0.15
C PHE A 100 -4.48 -6.60 1.13
N LEU A 101 -4.38 -6.29 2.43
CA LEU A 101 -4.01 -7.25 3.48
C LEU A 101 -4.95 -8.45 3.54
N ARG A 102 -6.26 -8.23 3.38
CA ARG A 102 -7.23 -9.34 3.34
C ARG A 102 -6.87 -10.38 2.27
N ARG A 103 -6.53 -9.92 1.06
CA ARG A 103 -6.12 -10.81 -0.05
C ARG A 103 -4.74 -11.41 0.22
N ALA A 104 -3.79 -10.62 0.71
CA ALA A 104 -2.44 -11.08 1.01
C ALA A 104 -2.41 -12.20 2.07
N VAL A 105 -3.22 -12.09 3.13
CA VAL A 105 -3.37 -13.13 4.15
C VAL A 105 -3.97 -14.42 3.57
N GLU A 106 -4.92 -14.31 2.65
CA GLU A 106 -5.48 -15.48 1.95
C GLU A 106 -4.42 -16.17 1.09
N GLU A 107 -3.59 -15.40 0.37
CA GLU A 107 -2.51 -15.93 -0.47
C GLU A 107 -1.36 -16.54 0.35
N ASP A 108 -1.01 -15.95 1.49
CA ASP A 108 -0.02 -16.52 2.43
C ASP A 108 -0.51 -17.83 3.05
N ARG A 109 -1.80 -17.92 3.40
CA ARG A 109 -2.40 -19.16 3.92
C ARG A 109 -2.49 -20.25 2.86
N ARG A 110 -2.77 -19.87 1.61
CA ARG A 110 -2.87 -20.82 0.49
C ARG A 110 -1.52 -21.47 0.21
N ASP A 111 -0.45 -20.70 0.26
CA ASP A 111 0.91 -21.18 0.05
C ASP A 111 1.90 -20.48 0.99
N PRO A 112 2.15 -21.05 2.19
CA PRO A 112 3.06 -20.48 3.17
C PRO A 112 4.52 -20.41 2.69
N GLY A 113 4.87 -21.14 1.62
CA GLY A 113 6.21 -21.15 1.03
C GLY A 113 6.53 -19.89 0.23
N ARG A 114 5.51 -19.10 -0.14
CA ARG A 114 5.71 -17.87 -0.91
C ARG A 114 6.56 -16.84 -0.18
N THR A 115 7.39 -16.14 -0.94
CA THR A 115 8.04 -14.90 -0.51
C THR A 115 7.01 -13.78 -0.31
N ALA A 116 7.45 -12.66 0.28
CA ALA A 116 6.60 -11.47 0.37
C ALA A 116 6.27 -10.92 -1.04
N GLY A 117 7.24 -10.90 -1.96
CA GLY A 117 7.03 -10.39 -3.30
C GLY A 117 6.10 -11.28 -4.12
N GLU A 118 6.18 -12.59 -3.96
CA GLU A 118 5.23 -13.53 -4.56
C GLU A 118 3.80 -13.34 -4.04
N ILE A 119 3.63 -13.01 -2.74
CA ILE A 119 2.33 -12.65 -2.18
C ILE A 119 1.82 -11.34 -2.81
N ALA A 120 2.67 -10.30 -2.87
CA ALA A 120 2.33 -9.03 -3.49
C ALA A 120 1.92 -9.20 -4.95
N GLN A 121 2.69 -9.97 -5.73
CA GLN A 121 2.39 -10.32 -7.11
C GLN A 121 1.08 -11.11 -7.23
N ALA A 122 0.81 -12.08 -6.35
CA ALA A 122 -0.44 -12.85 -6.40
C ALA A 122 -1.68 -11.96 -6.17
N VAL A 123 -1.53 -10.94 -5.33
CA VAL A 123 -2.58 -9.95 -5.02
C VAL A 123 -2.76 -8.95 -6.17
N GLN A 124 -1.67 -8.35 -6.66
CA GLN A 124 -1.69 -7.28 -7.66
C GLN A 124 -1.84 -7.79 -9.10
N ARG A 125 -1.33 -9.01 -9.38
CA ARG A 125 -1.37 -9.68 -10.69
C ARG A 125 -0.75 -8.82 -11.81
N SER A 126 0.44 -8.28 -11.55
CA SER A 126 1.16 -7.47 -12.53
C SER A 126 1.75 -8.33 -13.67
N ALA A 127 2.18 -7.67 -14.75
CA ALA A 127 2.90 -8.34 -15.85
C ALA A 127 4.39 -8.59 -15.55
N PHE A 128 4.92 -8.11 -14.42
CA PHE A 128 6.35 -8.13 -14.08
C PHE A 128 6.54 -8.70 -12.65
N PRO A 129 6.38 -10.02 -12.48
CA PRO A 129 6.29 -10.63 -11.16
C PRO A 129 7.53 -10.41 -10.29
N GLU A 130 8.72 -10.40 -10.90
CA GLU A 130 9.99 -10.22 -10.18
C GLU A 130 10.19 -8.84 -9.54
N ARG A 131 9.40 -7.81 -9.90
CA ARG A 131 9.61 -6.45 -9.40
C ARG A 131 9.36 -6.31 -7.90
N TYR A 132 8.50 -7.13 -7.31
CA TYR A 132 8.18 -7.04 -5.89
C TYR A 132 9.29 -7.60 -5.01
N ASP A 133 9.84 -8.78 -5.33
CA ASP A 133 11.00 -9.31 -4.59
C ASP A 133 12.23 -8.40 -4.74
N GLN A 134 12.40 -7.74 -5.90
CA GLN A 134 13.46 -6.75 -6.10
C GLN A 134 13.31 -5.51 -5.18
N ALA A 135 12.10 -5.25 -4.69
CA ALA A 135 11.82 -4.13 -3.79
C ALA A 135 12.10 -4.46 -2.32
N GLU A 136 12.40 -5.72 -1.95
CA GLU A 136 12.52 -6.18 -0.56
C GLU A 136 13.42 -5.26 0.29
N THR A 137 14.63 -4.96 -0.17
CA THR A 137 15.59 -4.12 0.56
C THR A 137 15.02 -2.72 0.86
N LYS A 138 14.38 -2.09 -0.13
CA LYS A 138 13.77 -0.76 0.05
C LYS A 138 12.54 -0.84 0.95
N ALA A 139 11.70 -1.85 0.77
CA ALA A 139 10.53 -2.10 1.59
C ALA A 139 10.89 -2.29 3.08
N ARG A 140 11.95 -3.06 3.38
CA ARG A 140 12.47 -3.22 4.75
C ARG A 140 12.92 -1.90 5.36
N SER A 141 13.69 -1.10 4.61
CA SER A 141 14.13 0.24 5.07
C SER A 141 12.95 1.16 5.38
N LEU A 142 11.88 1.12 4.59
CA LEU A 142 10.68 1.93 4.83
C LEU A 142 9.88 1.45 6.05
N ILE A 143 9.87 0.15 6.34
CA ILE A 143 9.25 -0.40 7.56
C ILE A 143 10.02 0.08 8.80
N GLU A 144 11.35 0.06 8.76
CA GLU A 144 12.21 0.54 9.85
C GLU A 144 11.98 2.04 10.10
N GLU A 145 12.04 2.87 9.06
CA GLU A 145 11.78 4.31 9.13
C GLU A 145 10.39 4.62 9.74
N ALA A 146 9.36 3.89 9.31
CA ALA A 146 8.00 4.08 9.82
C ALA A 146 7.84 3.68 11.29
N GLY A 147 8.62 2.69 11.77
CA GLY A 147 8.61 2.25 13.16
C GLY A 147 9.31 3.24 14.10
N GLU A 148 10.48 3.77 13.69
CA GLU A 148 11.23 4.75 14.49
C GLU A 148 10.43 6.04 14.73
N ALA A 149 9.63 6.46 13.75
CA ALA A 149 8.76 7.62 13.87
C ALA A 149 7.58 7.44 14.84
N THR A 150 7.25 6.19 15.23
CA THR A 150 6.19 5.92 16.22
C THR A 150 6.68 5.80 17.66
N ASP A 151 8.00 5.61 17.85
CA ASP A 151 8.64 5.47 19.17
C ASP A 151 9.21 6.81 19.71
N SER A 152 9.06 7.90 18.95
CA SER A 152 9.53 9.26 19.29
C SER A 152 8.40 10.17 19.75
#